data_AF-A0A402BWS9-F1
#
_entry.id   AF-A0A402BWS9-F1
#
_cell.length_a   1.000
_cell.length_b   1.000
_cell.length_c   1.000
_cell.angle_alpha   90.00
_cell.angle_beta   90.00
_cell.angle_gamma   90.00
#
_symmetry.space_group_name_H-M   'P 1'
#
loop_
_entity.id
_entity.type
_entity.pdbx_description
1 polymer ?
#
loop_
_entity_poly.entity_id
_entity_poly.type
_entity_poly.pdbx_seq_one_letter_code
_entity_poly.pdbx_strand_id
1 'polypeptide(L)'
;MELITKSIDLFHKGGPVMYLLLACSLFIVAMAVERFLYYRSISVNSRPFQHKLQTLLEKQHFSESIQLCEQTPAIIAKVALAGLLAHQRGSQLENSLESAAALAAVRLRERLDDLSMIVTLAPLLGLLGTVIGMINSFSVFNVQAGQPLAITGGVGEALVATATGLSVATLALVLHGFFSRWANRLITDIEQIAGLVISFVLIKKTGRRDSHEIA
;
A
#
# COMPACT_ATOMS: atom_id res chain seq x y z
N MET A 1 -31.31 -13.22 3.52
CA MET A 1 -31.75 -12.24 4.53
C MET A 1 -31.47 -12.70 5.96
N GLU A 2 -31.70 -13.98 6.33
CA GLU A 2 -31.47 -14.46 7.71
C GLU A 2 -30.04 -14.30 8.25
N LEU A 3 -29.02 -14.44 7.40
CA LEU A 3 -27.63 -14.22 7.81
C LEU A 3 -27.37 -12.75 8.19
N ILE A 4 -27.97 -11.81 7.47
CA ILE A 4 -27.81 -10.37 7.70
C ILE A 4 -28.50 -9.97 9.01
N THR A 5 -29.73 -10.46 9.25
CA THR A 5 -30.43 -10.23 10.51
C THR A 5 -29.75 -10.88 11.71
N LYS A 6 -29.21 -12.10 11.57
CA LYS A 6 -28.39 -12.73 12.63
C LYS A 6 -27.09 -11.97 12.92
N SER A 7 -26.43 -11.44 11.89
CA SER A 7 -25.22 -10.61 12.07
C SER A 7 -25.53 -9.28 12.75
N ILE A 8 -26.67 -8.64 12.45
CA ILE A 8 -27.10 -7.40 13.10
C ILE A 8 -27.45 -7.62 14.57
N ASP A 9 -28.08 -8.75 14.90
CA ASP A 9 -28.39 -9.13 16.29
C ASP A 9 -27.10 -9.44 17.08
N LEU A 10 -26.13 -10.13 16.46
CA LEU A 10 -24.78 -10.31 17.03
C LEU A 10 -24.04 -8.98 17.23
N PHE A 11 -24.22 -8.02 16.31
CA PHE A 11 -23.57 -6.72 16.36
C PHE A 11 -24.07 -5.86 17.53
N HIS A 12 -25.39 -5.84 17.76
CA HIS A 12 -25.98 -5.16 18.93
C HIS A 12 -25.56 -5.83 20.24
N LYS A 13 -25.34 -7.14 20.22
CA LYS A 13 -24.84 -7.93 21.35
C LYS A 13 -23.34 -7.81 21.59
N GLY A 14 -22.53 -7.21 20.71
CA GLY A 14 -21.08 -7.13 20.88
C GLY A 14 -20.59 -5.84 21.57
N GLY A 15 -21.51 -4.97 21.96
CA GLY A 15 -21.22 -3.76 22.72
C GLY A 15 -20.60 -2.61 21.90
N PRO A 16 -20.17 -1.53 22.55
CA PRO A 16 -19.70 -0.30 21.89
C PRO A 16 -18.44 -0.52 21.02
N VAL A 17 -17.63 -1.53 21.35
CA VAL A 17 -16.40 -1.87 20.61
C VAL A 17 -16.70 -2.33 19.17
N MET A 18 -17.89 -2.90 18.92
CA MET A 18 -18.29 -3.31 17.57
C MET A 18 -18.40 -2.14 16.60
N TYR A 19 -18.83 -0.96 17.05
CA TYR A 19 -18.88 0.25 16.21
C TYR A 19 -17.48 0.71 15.78
N LEU A 20 -16.50 0.57 16.68
CA LEU A 20 -15.10 0.89 16.37
C LEU A 20 -14.51 -0.12 15.37
N LEU A 21 -14.78 -1.42 15.56
CA LEU A 21 -14.38 -2.46 14.61
C LEU A 21 -15.03 -2.29 13.24
N LEU A 22 -16.30 -1.87 13.19
CA LEU A 22 -17.00 -1.55 11.95
C LEU A 22 -16.33 -0.37 11.22
N ALA A 23 -15.96 0.68 11.95
CA ALA A 23 -15.23 1.81 11.39
C ALA A 23 -13.87 1.37 10.82
N CYS A 24 -13.13 0.51 11.52
CA CYS A 24 -11.89 -0.09 11.00
C CYS A 24 -12.14 -0.90 9.72
N SER A 25 -13.21 -1.70 9.67
CA SER A 25 -13.57 -2.50 8.49
C SER A 25 -13.89 -1.62 7.28
N LEU A 26 -14.69 -0.57 7.45
CA LEU A 26 -14.99 0.39 6.38
C LEU A 26 -13.73 1.12 5.91
N PHE A 27 -12.85 1.50 6.83
CA PHE A 27 -11.58 2.13 6.49
C PHE A 27 -10.67 1.21 5.67
N ILE A 28 -10.57 -0.08 6.02
CA ILE A 28 -9.81 -1.08 5.24
C ILE A 28 -10.35 -1.15 3.81
N VAL A 29 -11.67 -1.22 3.64
CA VAL A 29 -12.30 -1.32 2.31
C VAL A 29 -12.05 -0.05 1.50
N ALA A 30 -12.22 1.12 2.11
CA ALA A 30 -11.95 2.40 1.44
C ALA A 30 -10.49 2.50 0.97
N MET A 31 -9.54 2.15 1.85
CA MET A 31 -8.12 2.09 1.54
C MET A 31 -7.79 1.10 0.42
N ALA A 32 -8.42 -0.08 0.44
CA ALA A 32 -8.21 -1.10 -0.58
C ALA A 32 -8.68 -0.63 -1.97
N VAL A 33 -9.84 0.04 -2.04
CA VAL A 33 -10.36 0.59 -3.29
C VAL A 33 -9.46 1.72 -3.81
N GLU A 34 -9.08 2.66 -2.94
CA GLU A 34 -8.17 3.76 -3.31
C GLU A 34 -6.83 3.22 -3.84
N ARG A 35 -6.20 2.28 -3.13
CA ARG A 35 -4.93 1.69 -3.57
C ARG A 35 -5.05 0.91 -4.87
N PHE A 36 -6.14 0.16 -5.04
CA PHE A 36 -6.36 -0.59 -6.28
C PHE A 36 -6.47 0.34 -7.48
N LEU A 37 -7.24 1.44 -7.36
CA LEU A 37 -7.37 2.44 -8.41
C LEU A 37 -6.05 3.19 -8.65
N TYR A 38 -5.35 3.57 -7.59
CA TYR A 38 -4.06 4.26 -7.68
C TYR A 38 -3.03 3.40 -8.41
N TYR A 39 -2.78 2.17 -7.97
CA TYR A 39 -1.81 1.27 -8.61
C TYR A 39 -2.16 0.97 -10.05
N ARG A 40 -3.44 0.75 -10.35
CA ARG A 40 -3.90 0.55 -11.72
C ARG A 40 -3.65 1.78 -12.59
N SER A 41 -3.86 2.98 -12.06
CA SER A 41 -3.67 4.23 -12.79
C SER A 41 -2.19 4.55 -13.07
N ILE A 42 -1.28 4.15 -12.19
CA ILE A 42 0.17 4.44 -12.35
C ILE A 42 0.97 3.27 -12.92
N SER A 43 0.34 2.09 -13.06
CA SER A 43 0.92 0.93 -13.71
C SER A 43 0.78 1.03 -15.22
N VAL A 44 1.85 0.68 -15.92
CA VAL A 44 1.84 0.44 -17.37
C VAL A 44 2.49 -0.91 -17.61
N ASN A 45 2.31 -1.49 -18.80
CA ASN A 45 3.11 -2.63 -19.21
C ASN A 45 4.59 -2.20 -19.27
N SER A 46 5.35 -2.56 -18.24
CA SER A 46 6.74 -2.15 -18.05
C SER A 46 7.63 -2.62 -19.20
N ARG A 47 7.45 -3.86 -19.68
CA ARG A 47 8.27 -4.45 -20.76
C ARG A 47 8.25 -3.65 -22.08
N PRO A 48 7.09 -3.36 -22.71
CA PRO A 48 7.06 -2.60 -23.96
C PRO A 48 7.51 -1.15 -23.75
N PHE A 49 7.25 -0.55 -22.59
CA PHE A 49 7.75 0.78 -22.28
C PHE A 49 9.29 0.80 -22.17
N GLN A 50 9.86 -0.12 -21.40
CA GLN A 50 11.30 -0.29 -21.25
C GLN A 50 11.99 -0.53 -22.60
N HIS A 51 11.45 -1.42 -23.43
CA HIS A 51 12.02 -1.68 -24.76
C HIS A 51 11.96 -0.44 -25.66
N LYS A 52 10.84 0.28 -25.69
CA LYS A 52 10.73 1.52 -26.49
C LYS A 52 11.72 2.57 -26.00
N LEU A 53 11.81 2.78 -24.68
CA LEU A 53 12.74 3.73 -24.08
C LEU A 53 14.19 3.35 -24.37
N GLN A 54 14.54 2.07 -24.23
CA GLN A 54 15.87 1.54 -24.58
C GLN A 54 16.24 1.86 -26.03
N THR A 55 15.37 1.54 -26.98
CA THR A 55 15.63 1.79 -28.40
C THR A 55 15.85 3.27 -28.70
N LEU A 56 15.12 4.18 -28.05
CA LEU A 56 15.31 5.63 -28.21
C LEU A 56 16.63 6.12 -27.60
N LEU A 57 17.01 5.58 -26.44
CA LEU A 57 18.27 5.93 -25.77
C LEU A 57 19.50 5.41 -26.52
N GLU A 58 19.43 4.19 -27.08
CA GLU A 58 20.47 3.63 -27.95
C GLU A 58 20.73 4.50 -29.18
N LYS A 59 19.64 4.98 -29.80
CA LYS A 59 19.66 5.89 -30.97
C LYS A 59 19.99 7.35 -30.61
N GLN A 60 20.17 7.68 -29.34
CA GLN A 60 20.41 9.05 -28.85
C GLN A 60 19.29 10.06 -29.16
N HIS A 61 18.06 9.58 -29.35
CA HIS A 61 16.90 10.44 -29.55
C HIS A 61 16.37 10.95 -28.20
N PHE A 62 17.16 11.74 -27.47
CA PHE A 62 16.83 12.19 -26.11
C PHE A 62 15.52 12.99 -26.06
N SER A 63 15.26 13.81 -27.06
CA SER A 63 14.01 14.59 -27.17
C SER A 63 12.79 13.66 -27.28
N GLU A 64 12.88 12.59 -28.08
CA GLU A 64 11.80 11.59 -28.22
C GLU A 64 11.64 10.76 -26.94
N SER A 65 12.75 10.42 -26.25
CA SER A 65 12.70 9.73 -24.95
C SER A 65 11.97 10.55 -23.89
N ILE A 66 12.21 11.87 -23.85
CA ILE A 66 11.50 12.80 -22.95
C ILE A 66 10.02 12.84 -23.29
N GLN A 67 9.66 13.03 -24.57
CA GLN A 67 8.26 13.05 -25.01
C GLN A 67 7.52 11.74 -24.69
N LEU A 68 8.16 10.59 -24.89
CA LEU A 68 7.60 9.28 -24.55
C LEU A 68 7.28 9.19 -23.05
N CYS A 69 8.18 9.71 -22.20
CA CYS A 69 7.98 9.70 -20.76
C CYS A 69 6.89 10.68 -20.31
N GLU A 70 6.76 11.84 -20.95
CA GLU A 70 5.70 12.83 -20.66
C GLU A 70 4.31 12.33 -21.04
N GLN A 71 4.19 11.61 -22.16
CA GLN A 71 2.93 11.06 -22.65
C GLN A 71 2.47 9.81 -21.89
N THR A 72 3.34 9.21 -21.09
CA THR A 72 3.04 7.97 -20.37
C THR A 72 2.71 8.27 -18.91
N PRO A 73 1.45 8.10 -18.44
CA PRO A 73 1.04 8.38 -17.07
C PRO A 73 1.49 7.29 -16.07
N ALA A 74 2.71 6.78 -16.21
CA ALA A 74 3.25 5.70 -15.38
C ALA A 74 4.33 6.20 -14.42
N ILE A 75 4.46 5.53 -13.27
CA ILE A 75 5.47 5.89 -12.29
C ILE A 75 6.90 5.70 -12.82
N ILE A 76 7.13 4.63 -13.58
CA ILE A 76 8.42 4.35 -14.23
C ILE A 76 8.79 5.44 -15.24
N ALA A 77 7.80 6.00 -15.96
CA ALA A 77 8.01 7.07 -16.92
C ALA A 77 8.37 8.39 -16.22
N LYS A 78 7.72 8.70 -15.10
CA LYS A 78 8.04 9.88 -14.27
C LYS A 78 9.46 9.84 -13.72
N VAL A 79 9.92 8.66 -13.27
CA VAL A 79 11.31 8.50 -12.78
C VAL A 79 12.31 8.62 -13.92
N ALA A 80 12.06 7.98 -15.08
CA ALA A 80 12.91 8.13 -16.26
C ALA A 80 13.01 9.60 -16.72
N LEU A 81 11.87 10.30 -16.77
CA LEU A 81 11.79 11.72 -17.13
C LEU A 81 12.65 12.60 -16.22
N ALA A 82 12.59 12.39 -14.91
CA ALA A 82 13.38 13.15 -13.94
C ALA A 82 14.89 13.02 -14.22
N GLY A 83 15.35 11.81 -14.54
CA GLY A 83 16.73 11.58 -14.94
C GLY A 83 17.09 12.25 -16.27
N LEU A 84 16.27 12.06 -17.30
CA LEU A 84 16.54 12.63 -18.64
C LEU A 84 16.59 14.16 -18.62
N LEU A 85 15.69 14.81 -17.87
CA LEU A 85 15.70 16.27 -17.69
C LEU A 85 16.92 16.75 -16.90
N ALA A 86 17.36 15.99 -15.89
CA ALA A 86 18.59 16.29 -15.15
C ALA A 86 19.82 16.24 -16.08
N HIS A 87 19.90 15.21 -16.93
CA HIS A 87 20.96 15.12 -17.93
C HIS A 87 20.95 16.31 -18.91
N GLN A 88 19.78 16.70 -19.40
CA GLN A 88 19.63 17.83 -20.31
C GLN A 88 20.09 19.16 -19.70
N ARG A 89 19.92 19.34 -18.38
CA ARG A 89 20.35 20.53 -17.63
C ARG A 89 21.83 20.49 -17.20
N GLY A 90 22.55 19.40 -17.50
CA GLY A 90 23.94 19.21 -17.08
C GLY A 90 24.10 18.91 -15.57
N SER A 91 23.02 18.57 -14.86
CA SER A 91 23.08 18.19 -13.45
C SER A 91 23.44 16.72 -13.26
N GLN A 92 23.71 16.31 -12.01
CA GLN A 92 24.05 14.93 -11.68
C GLN A 92 22.83 14.01 -11.89
N LEU A 93 22.86 13.28 -13.02
CA LEU A 93 21.82 12.34 -13.45
C LEU A 93 21.50 11.33 -12.36
N GLU A 94 22.52 10.65 -11.84
CA GLU A 94 22.41 9.57 -10.86
C GLU A 94 21.65 10.04 -9.62
N ASN A 95 22.10 11.14 -8.99
CA ASN A 95 21.46 11.67 -7.79
C ASN A 95 19.99 12.05 -8.02
N SER A 96 19.68 12.65 -9.17
CA SER A 96 18.31 13.07 -9.50
C SER A 96 17.39 11.88 -9.69
N LEU A 97 17.92 10.84 -10.36
CA LEU A 97 17.19 9.63 -10.68
C LEU A 97 17.01 8.75 -9.43
N GLU A 98 18.04 8.59 -8.60
CA GLU A 98 17.99 7.90 -7.32
C GLU A 98 17.01 8.58 -6.35
N SER A 99 17.06 9.92 -6.26
CA SER A 99 16.11 10.68 -5.44
C SER A 99 14.66 10.50 -5.92
N ALA A 100 14.44 10.51 -7.24
CA ALA A 100 13.11 10.28 -7.80
C ALA A 100 12.60 8.85 -7.56
N ALA A 101 13.48 7.85 -7.70
CA ALA A 101 13.16 6.46 -7.42
C ALA A 101 12.83 6.23 -5.92
N ALA A 102 13.64 6.79 -5.02
CA ALA A 102 13.40 6.72 -3.59
C ALA A 102 12.07 7.37 -3.19
N LEU A 103 11.78 8.57 -3.70
CA LEU A 103 10.52 9.27 -3.45
C LEU A 103 9.32 8.48 -3.98
N ALA A 104 9.45 7.88 -5.17
CA ALA A 104 8.43 7.02 -5.75
C ALA A 104 8.18 5.77 -4.89
N ALA A 105 9.24 5.12 -4.40
CA ALA A 105 9.14 3.96 -3.52
C ALA A 105 8.45 4.28 -2.19
N VAL A 106 8.79 5.43 -1.57
CA VAL A 106 8.13 5.90 -0.35
C VAL A 106 6.62 6.12 -0.59
N ARG A 107 6.24 6.81 -1.67
CA ARG A 107 4.82 7.07 -2.01
C ARG A 107 4.02 5.79 -2.31
N LEU A 108 4.68 4.76 -2.84
CA LEU A 108 4.06 3.45 -3.03
C LEU A 108 3.81 2.74 -1.69
N ARG A 109 4.65 2.97 -0.68
CA ARG A 109 4.57 2.29 0.63
C ARG A 109 3.73 3.02 1.68
N GLU A 110 3.64 4.35 1.63
CA GLU A 110 3.02 5.20 2.67
C GLU A 110 1.64 4.70 3.17
N ARG A 111 0.77 4.26 2.26
CA ARG A 111 -0.59 3.78 2.59
C ARG A 111 -0.67 2.31 3.00
N LEU A 112 0.41 1.55 2.84
CA LEU A 112 0.49 0.17 3.32
C LEU A 112 0.72 0.12 4.83
N ASP A 113 1.42 1.11 5.37
CA ASP A 113 1.66 1.24 6.80
C ASP A 113 0.33 1.44 7.57
N ASP A 114 -0.61 2.19 7.00
CA ASP A 114 -1.97 2.35 7.52
C ASP A 114 -2.70 1.00 7.65
N LEU A 115 -2.59 0.12 6.64
CA LEU A 115 -3.16 -1.23 6.69
C LEU A 115 -2.46 -2.08 7.77
N SER A 116 -1.14 -2.00 7.85
CA SER A 116 -0.32 -2.72 8.84
C SER A 116 -0.71 -2.34 10.28
N MET A 117 -1.01 -1.06 10.51
CA MET A 117 -1.53 -0.59 11.79
C MET A 117 -2.84 -1.28 12.14
N ILE A 118 -3.77 -1.44 11.19
CA ILE A 118 -5.08 -2.06 11.48
C ILE A 118 -4.96 -3.57 11.72
N VAL A 119 -4.01 -4.24 11.06
CA VAL A 119 -3.69 -5.65 11.34
C VAL A 119 -3.37 -5.88 12.82
N THR A 120 -2.67 -4.93 13.45
CA THR A 120 -2.31 -5.02 14.87
C THR A 120 -3.38 -4.42 15.79
N LEU A 121 -4.06 -3.35 15.36
CA LEU A 121 -5.07 -2.66 16.17
C LEU A 121 -6.37 -3.47 16.31
N ALA A 122 -6.87 -4.09 15.23
CA ALA A 122 -8.16 -4.78 15.26
C ALA A 122 -8.24 -5.95 16.26
N PRO A 123 -7.21 -6.81 16.42
CA PRO A 123 -7.19 -7.84 17.47
C PRO A 123 -7.14 -7.25 18.87
N LEU A 124 -6.39 -6.16 19.08
CA LEU A 124 -6.31 -5.47 20.37
C LEU A 124 -7.66 -4.86 20.76
N LEU A 125 -8.40 -4.30 19.79
CA LEU A 125 -9.77 -3.85 20.00
C LEU A 125 -10.72 -5.00 20.32
N GLY A 126 -10.60 -6.14 19.62
CA GLY A 126 -11.36 -7.35 19.94
C GLY A 126 -11.11 -7.85 21.36
N LEU A 127 -9.84 -7.86 21.79
CA LEU A 127 -9.44 -8.21 23.16
C LEU A 127 -10.00 -7.20 24.17
N LEU A 128 -9.92 -5.90 23.88
CA LEU A 128 -10.54 -4.86 24.72
C LEU A 128 -12.05 -5.09 24.87
N GLY A 129 -12.73 -5.49 23.79
CA GLY A 129 -14.13 -5.90 23.82
C GLY A 129 -14.40 -7.04 24.80
N THR A 130 -13.51 -8.03 24.88
CA THR A 130 -13.67 -9.10 25.89
C THR A 130 -13.52 -8.60 27.31
N VAL A 131 -12.55 -7.73 27.56
CA VAL A 131 -12.32 -7.16 28.90
C VAL A 131 -13.54 -6.38 29.34
N ILE A 132 -14.09 -5.53 28.47
CA ILE A 132 -15.30 -4.74 28.77
C ILE A 132 -16.52 -5.65 28.97
N GLY A 133 -16.73 -6.64 28.09
CA GLY A 133 -17.85 -7.58 28.21
C GLY A 133 -17.79 -8.40 29.51
N MET A 134 -16.60 -8.84 29.92
CA MET A 134 -16.41 -9.54 31.20
C MET A 134 -16.66 -8.62 32.40
N ILE A 135 -16.14 -7.38 32.40
CA ILE A 135 -16.40 -6.40 33.48
C ILE A 135 -17.91 -6.16 33.64
N ASN A 136 -18.61 -5.96 32.53
CA ASN A 136 -20.06 -5.76 32.55
C ASN A 136 -20.80 -6.99 33.08
N SER A 137 -20.40 -8.19 32.67
CA SER A 137 -20.99 -9.46 33.14
C SER A 137 -20.89 -9.62 34.66
N PHE A 138 -19.74 -9.28 35.25
CA PHE A 138 -19.54 -9.35 36.70
C PHE A 138 -20.22 -8.20 37.46
N SER A 139 -20.37 -7.02 36.84
CA SER A 139 -21.08 -5.90 37.47
C SER A 139 -22.58 -6.16 37.67
N VAL A 140 -23.22 -6.85 36.71
CA VAL A 140 -24.65 -7.21 36.77
C VAL A 140 -24.91 -8.31 37.81
N PHE A 141 -23.96 -9.23 38.00
CA PHE A 141 -24.04 -10.26 39.03
C PHE A 141 -24.18 -9.68 40.46
N ASN A 142 -23.55 -8.53 40.72
CA ASN A 142 -23.60 -7.88 42.04
C ASN A 142 -24.96 -7.19 42.32
N VAL A 143 -25.73 -6.87 41.28
CA VAL A 143 -27.02 -6.14 41.39
C VAL A 143 -28.21 -7.10 41.39
N GLN A 144 -28.10 -8.23 40.69
CA GLN A 144 -29.14 -9.26 40.57
C GLN A 144 -28.60 -10.57 41.13
N ALA A 145 -28.49 -10.65 42.46
CA ALA A 145 -28.08 -11.86 43.14
C ALA A 145 -28.99 -13.05 42.73
N GLY A 146 -28.49 -13.93 41.86
CA GLY A 146 -29.14 -15.20 41.54
C GLY A 146 -29.61 -15.45 40.09
N GLN A 147 -29.18 -14.67 39.07
CA GLN A 147 -29.47 -15.01 37.66
C GLN A 147 -28.20 -15.42 36.88
N PRO A 148 -27.83 -16.72 36.85
CA PRO A 148 -26.67 -17.22 36.10
C PRO A 148 -26.72 -16.92 34.59
N LEU A 149 -27.93 -16.77 34.02
CA LEU A 149 -28.12 -16.48 32.59
C LEU A 149 -27.60 -15.10 32.16
N ALA A 150 -27.54 -14.12 33.06
CA ALA A 150 -27.04 -12.79 32.73
C ALA A 150 -25.52 -12.80 32.49
N ILE A 151 -24.79 -13.63 33.24
CA ILE A 151 -23.33 -13.79 33.10
C ILE A 151 -23.00 -14.50 31.79
N THR A 152 -23.73 -15.57 31.46
CA THR A 152 -23.47 -16.34 30.22
C THR A 152 -23.72 -15.51 28.96
N GLY A 153 -24.66 -14.56 29.00
CA GLY A 153 -24.90 -13.59 27.93
C GLY A 153 -23.72 -12.66 27.67
N GLY A 154 -23.18 -12.02 28.72
CA GLY A 154 -22.08 -11.06 28.57
C GLY A 154 -20.72 -11.69 28.25
N VAL A 155 -20.50 -12.97 28.64
CA VAL A 155 -19.35 -13.75 28.15
C VAL A 155 -19.50 -14.07 26.65
N GLY A 156 -20.71 -14.37 26.19
CA GLY A 156 -20.98 -14.56 24.75
C GLY A 156 -20.71 -13.30 23.93
N GLU A 157 -21.16 -12.14 24.41
CA GLU A 157 -20.87 -10.81 23.86
C GLU A 157 -19.36 -10.57 23.71
N ALA A 158 -18.60 -10.80 24.79
CA ALA A 158 -17.15 -10.67 24.82
C ALA A 158 -16.47 -11.48 23.69
N LEU A 159 -16.85 -12.75 23.54
CA LEU A 159 -16.26 -13.64 22.54
C LEU A 159 -16.58 -13.20 21.10
N VAL A 160 -17.77 -12.66 20.85
CA VAL A 160 -18.16 -12.12 19.53
C VAL A 160 -17.27 -10.94 19.14
N ALA A 161 -16.97 -10.04 20.09
CA ALA A 161 -16.10 -8.89 19.83
C ALA A 161 -14.68 -9.33 19.41
N THR A 162 -14.11 -10.34 20.09
CA THR A 162 -12.80 -10.90 19.71
C THR A 162 -12.82 -11.60 18.36
N ALA A 163 -13.80 -12.46 18.11
CA ALA A 163 -13.92 -13.14 16.83
C ALA A 163 -14.03 -12.14 15.65
N THR A 164 -14.76 -11.04 15.86
CA THR A 164 -14.90 -9.97 14.87
C THR A 164 -13.57 -9.22 14.67
N GLY A 165 -12.87 -8.85 15.76
CA GLY A 165 -11.56 -8.20 15.68
C GLY A 165 -10.52 -9.03 14.92
N LEU A 166 -10.45 -10.33 15.20
CA LEU A 166 -9.61 -11.29 14.47
C LEU A 166 -9.99 -11.39 12.99
N SER A 167 -11.29 -11.40 12.68
CA SER A 167 -11.78 -11.47 11.29
C SER A 167 -11.38 -10.23 10.48
N VAL A 168 -11.55 -9.04 11.06
CA VAL A 168 -11.14 -7.76 10.45
C VAL A 168 -9.63 -7.70 10.25
N ALA A 169 -8.85 -8.11 11.26
CA ALA A 169 -7.39 -8.16 11.18
C ALA A 169 -6.89 -9.11 10.08
N THR A 170 -7.51 -10.29 9.98
CA THR A 170 -7.19 -11.29 8.95
C THR A 170 -7.41 -10.72 7.55
N LEU A 171 -8.53 -10.04 7.33
CA LEU A 171 -8.82 -9.38 6.05
C LEU A 171 -7.80 -8.29 5.73
N ALA A 172 -7.48 -7.43 6.70
CA ALA A 172 -6.46 -6.40 6.54
C ALA A 172 -5.09 -6.99 6.17
N LEU A 173 -4.71 -8.11 6.79
CA LEU A 173 -3.43 -8.78 6.54
C LEU A 173 -3.33 -9.32 5.11
N VAL A 174 -4.41 -9.94 4.61
CA VAL A 174 -4.47 -10.44 3.23
C VAL A 174 -4.33 -9.30 2.22
N LEU A 175 -5.06 -8.20 2.44
CA LEU A 175 -4.99 -7.01 1.60
C LEU A 175 -3.61 -6.36 1.63
N HIS A 176 -3.04 -6.19 2.82
CA HIS A 176 -1.69 -5.66 3.01
C HIS A 176 -0.66 -6.49 2.22
N GLY A 177 -0.71 -7.82 2.35
CA GLY A 177 0.17 -8.72 1.59
C GLY A 177 -0.01 -8.63 0.08
N PHE A 178 -1.25 -8.49 -0.40
CA PHE A 178 -1.53 -8.31 -1.83
C PHE A 178 -0.96 -7.00 -2.37
N PHE A 179 -1.26 -5.88 -1.72
CA PHE A 179 -0.79 -4.57 -2.18
C PHE A 179 0.71 -4.38 -1.99
N SER A 180 1.31 -4.96 -0.95
CA SER A 180 2.77 -4.97 -0.75
C SER A 180 3.50 -5.67 -1.91
N ARG A 181 2.99 -6.83 -2.35
CA ARG A 181 3.55 -7.51 -3.54
C ARG A 181 3.43 -6.67 -4.81
N TRP A 182 2.31 -5.96 -4.99
CA TRP A 182 2.14 -5.07 -6.15
C TRP A 182 3.11 -3.89 -6.07
N ALA A 183 3.18 -3.20 -4.93
CA ALA A 183 4.09 -2.08 -4.72
C ALA A 183 5.55 -2.49 -4.98
N ASN A 184 5.99 -3.65 -4.46
CA ASN A 184 7.34 -4.16 -4.68
C ASN A 184 7.62 -4.43 -6.16
N ARG A 185 6.65 -4.95 -6.94
CA ARG A 185 6.82 -5.09 -8.40
C ARG A 185 7.03 -3.75 -9.08
N LEU A 186 6.25 -2.73 -8.72
CA LEU A 186 6.43 -1.37 -9.26
C LEU A 186 7.78 -0.77 -8.88
N ILE A 187 8.26 -1.01 -7.65
CA ILE A 187 9.59 -0.57 -7.20
C ILE A 187 10.69 -1.25 -8.02
N THR A 188 10.61 -2.57 -8.23
CA THR A 188 11.56 -3.29 -9.09
C THR A 188 11.55 -2.76 -10.52
N ASP A 189 10.38 -2.46 -11.08
CA ASP A 189 10.30 -1.87 -12.43
C ASP A 189 10.94 -0.47 -12.49
N ILE A 190 10.79 0.34 -11.43
CA ILE A 190 11.46 1.63 -11.29
C ILE A 190 12.98 1.46 -11.25
N GLU A 191 13.50 0.52 -10.46
CA GLU A 191 14.93 0.24 -10.34
C GLU A 191 15.55 -0.24 -11.66
N GLN A 192 14.82 -1.06 -12.43
CA GLN A 192 15.27 -1.49 -13.75
C GLN A 192 15.35 -0.32 -14.75
N ILE A 193 14.33 0.54 -14.76
CA ILE A 193 14.31 1.75 -15.61
C ILE A 193 15.43 2.71 -15.22
N ALA A 194 15.62 2.90 -13.92
CA ALA A 194 16.70 3.68 -13.35
C ALA A 194 18.07 3.22 -13.87
N GLY A 195 18.36 1.92 -13.75
CA GLY A 195 19.61 1.33 -14.22
C GLY A 195 19.80 1.42 -15.74
N LEU A 196 18.71 1.26 -16.50
CA LEU A 196 18.71 1.42 -17.96
C LEU A 196 19.09 2.84 -18.36
N VAL A 197 18.44 3.86 -17.78
CA VAL A 197 18.74 5.28 -18.09
C VAL A 197 20.19 5.61 -17.74
N ILE A 198 20.67 5.18 -16.56
CA ILE A 198 22.07 5.41 -16.14
C ILE A 198 23.04 4.78 -17.14
N SER A 199 22.80 3.52 -17.51
CA SER A 199 23.69 2.76 -18.39
C SER A 199 23.81 3.40 -19.77
N PHE A 200 22.69 3.73 -20.43
CA PHE A 200 22.74 4.29 -21.78
C PHE A 200 23.19 5.75 -21.83
N VAL A 201 22.96 6.53 -20.77
CA VAL A 201 23.36 7.94 -20.73
C VAL A 201 24.83 8.11 -20.32
N LEU A 202 25.34 7.30 -19.37
CA LEU A 202 26.71 7.45 -18.85
C LEU A 202 27.77 6.67 -19.64
N ILE A 203 27.48 5.44 -20.10
CA ILE A 203 28.48 4.64 -20.83
C ILE A 203 28.95 5.35 -22.10
N LYS A 204 28.06 6.09 -22.79
CA LYS A 204 28.44 6.90 -23.95
C LYS A 204 29.11 8.25 -23.60
N LYS A 205 28.99 8.74 -22.37
CA LYS A 205 29.74 9.94 -21.94
C LYS A 205 31.24 9.64 -21.89
N THR A 206 31.62 8.43 -21.47
CA THR A 206 33.02 7.96 -21.48
C THR A 206 33.56 7.84 -22.91
N GLY A 207 32.82 7.18 -23.82
CA GLY A 207 33.26 7.05 -25.22
C GLY A 207 33.39 8.38 -25.99
N ARG A 208 32.62 9.41 -25.63
CA ARG A 208 32.70 10.74 -26.25
C ARG A 208 33.85 11.60 -25.70
N ARG A 209 34.27 11.36 -24.47
CA ARG A 209 35.39 12.06 -23.83
C ARG A 209 36.73 11.56 -24.37
N ASP A 210 36.87 10.25 -24.56
CA ASP A 210 38.07 9.64 -25.15
C ASP A 210 38.27 10.08 -26.62
N SER A 211 37.19 10.32 -27.36
CA SER A 211 37.28 10.80 -28.75
C SER A 211 37.76 12.26 -28.88
N HIS A 212 37.61 13.06 -27.83
CA HIS A 212 37.99 14.48 -27.81
C HIS A 212 39.38 14.72 -27.20
N GLU A 213 39.97 13.77 -26.48
CA GLU A 213 41.36 13.85 -26.00
C GLU A 213 42.38 13.34 -27.05
N ILE A 214 41.91 12.71 -28.14
CA ILE A 214 42.77 12.13 -29.20
C ILE A 214 42.76 12.99 -30.49
N ALA A 215 42.00 14.10 -30.53
CA ALA A 215 41.92 15.03 -31.67
C ALA A 215 42.56 16.38 -31.34
#